data_AF-A0A452UW16-F1
#
_entry.id   AF-A0A452UW16-F1
#
_cell.length_a   1.000
_cell.length_b   1.000
_cell.length_c   1.000
_cell.angle_alpha   90.00
_cell.angle_beta   90.00
_cell.angle_gamma   90.00
#
_symmetry.space_group_name_H-M   'P 1'
#
loop_
_entity.id
_entity.type
_entity.pdbx_description
1 polymer ?
#
loop_
_entity_poly.entity_id
_entity_poly.type
_entity_poly.pdbx_seq_one_letter_code
_entity_poly.pdbx_strand_id
1 'polypeptide(L)'
;ASTMAPSVFPLASGCGATTGSTVVLACLVSGYFPEPVTVSWNSGSVTTFPSVLQSSGLYSLSSMVTVPSSQWPSDTFTCTVAHPASNTRGGCPLGDRPVPKKCLCKECPKCPGESAGPRSPPQADGPHTPQPGGGNGCSRGSPPTHLEGGPSVFIFPPKPKDTLSITRTPEVTCVVVDLEDPEVQISWFVGDQEVRTAKTNPREEQFNSTYRVVSVLPIQHQDWLKGKEFTCKVNNKALPSPIVKTISKARGQAQQPNVYVLPPPRDEMIKTTVSVTCLVKDFYPPDIDVEWQSNGQQVPETNIRTTPPQLDADGTYFLYSKLSVDKNRWQRGEVFTCAVMHEALHNHHTQKSISQSPGK
;
A
#
# COMPACT_ATOMS: atom_id res chain seq x y z
N ALA A 1 -20.81 3.36 4.43
CA ALA A 1 -20.18 4.47 5.16
C ALA A 1 -20.53 5.78 4.46
N SER A 2 -20.63 6.88 5.20
CA SER A 2 -20.98 8.19 4.63
C SER A 2 -19.80 8.76 3.85
N THR A 3 -20.07 9.45 2.75
CA THR A 3 -19.04 10.15 1.96
C THR A 3 -18.40 11.25 2.81
N MET A 4 -17.07 11.28 2.87
CA MET A 4 -16.30 12.29 3.60
C MET A 4 -15.26 12.95 2.68
N ALA A 5 -15.17 14.28 2.75
CA ALA A 5 -14.23 15.06 1.94
C ALA A 5 -12.82 15.07 2.55
N PRO A 6 -11.75 15.03 1.74
CA PRO A 6 -10.38 15.05 2.23
C PRO A 6 -10.00 16.39 2.86
N SER A 7 -9.16 16.31 3.89
CA SER A 7 -8.35 17.42 4.39
C SER A 7 -6.92 17.29 3.88
N VAL A 8 -6.31 18.42 3.49
CA VAL A 8 -4.93 18.44 3.00
C VAL A 8 -4.03 19.12 4.04
N PHE A 9 -2.94 18.46 4.41
CA PHE A 9 -1.97 18.96 5.37
C PHE A 9 -0.61 19.09 4.69
N PRO A 10 -0.01 20.28 4.66
CA PRO A 10 1.32 20.44 4.11
C PRO A 10 2.35 19.87 5.10
N LEU A 11 3.30 19.12 4.57
CA LEU A 11 4.44 18.58 5.31
C LEU A 11 5.63 19.46 4.98
N ALA A 12 6.02 20.31 5.93
CA ALA A 12 7.18 21.18 5.78
C ALA A 12 8.48 20.36 5.88
N SER A 13 9.42 20.62 4.99
CA SER A 13 10.80 20.17 5.11
C SER A 13 11.44 20.83 6.33
N GLY A 14 11.52 20.12 7.45
CA GLY A 14 12.31 20.54 8.60
C GLY A 14 13.78 20.70 8.19
N CYS A 15 14.43 21.79 8.61
CA CYS A 15 15.83 22.08 8.35
C CYS A 15 16.71 20.85 8.63
N GLY A 16 17.13 20.14 7.58
CA GLY A 16 17.88 18.90 7.74
C GLY A 16 18.02 18.02 6.49
N ALA A 17 17.28 18.28 5.40
CA ALA A 17 17.32 17.45 4.19
C ALA A 17 17.66 18.24 2.91
N THR A 18 18.63 19.15 2.98
CA THR A 18 19.21 19.77 1.79
C THR A 18 20.50 19.02 1.41
N THR A 19 20.38 18.01 0.56
CA THR A 19 21.47 17.72 -0.38
C THR A 19 21.50 18.92 -1.34
N GLY A 20 22.65 19.59 -1.47
CA GLY A 20 22.78 21.01 -1.85
C GLY A 20 22.16 21.53 -3.15
N SER A 21 21.38 20.74 -3.90
CA SER A 21 20.76 21.13 -5.17
C SER A 21 19.23 20.97 -5.25
N THR A 22 18.56 20.28 -4.30
CA THR A 22 17.11 20.00 -4.37
C THR A 22 16.41 20.08 -3.00
N VAL A 23 15.11 20.39 -3.02
CA VAL A 23 14.19 20.45 -1.88
C VAL A 23 13.03 19.49 -2.14
N VAL A 24 12.59 18.77 -1.10
CA VAL A 24 11.42 17.88 -1.18
C VAL A 24 10.28 18.49 -0.38
N LEU A 25 9.12 18.58 -1.03
CA LEU A 25 7.87 19.09 -0.45
C LEU A 25 6.84 17.98 -0.44
N ALA A 26 6.01 17.90 0.58
CA ALA A 26 4.99 16.85 0.62
C ALA A 26 3.67 17.36 1.18
N CYS A 27 2.58 16.71 0.81
CA CYS A 27 1.25 16.91 1.38
C CYS A 27 0.66 15.57 1.81
N LEU A 28 -0.02 15.57 2.96
CA LEU A 28 -0.83 14.48 3.46
C LEU A 28 -2.30 14.79 3.15
N VAL A 29 -2.96 13.88 2.44
CA VAL A 29 -4.40 13.90 2.19
C VAL A 29 -5.04 12.91 3.14
N SER A 30 -5.98 13.35 3.98
CA SER A 30 -6.52 12.50 5.04
C SER A 30 -7.99 12.72 5.31
N GLY A 31 -8.67 11.67 5.77
CA GLY A 31 -10.04 11.73 6.26
C GLY A 31 -11.11 11.67 5.17
N TYR A 32 -10.81 11.06 4.03
CA TYR A 32 -11.78 10.92 2.93
C TYR A 32 -12.34 9.51 2.83
N PHE A 33 -13.53 9.41 2.25
CA PHE A 33 -14.18 8.15 1.86
C PHE A 33 -15.24 8.45 0.79
N PRO A 34 -15.41 7.59 -0.24
CA PRO A 34 -14.61 6.43 -0.63
C PRO A 34 -13.33 6.80 -1.41
N GLU A 35 -12.59 5.82 -1.93
CA GLU A 35 -11.60 6.05 -3.00
C GLU A 35 -12.29 6.24 -4.37
N PRO A 36 -11.66 6.88 -5.37
CA PRO A 36 -10.29 7.42 -5.39
C PRO A 36 -10.22 8.94 -5.10
N VAL A 37 -9.03 9.41 -4.73
CA VAL A 37 -8.65 10.83 -4.78
C VAL A 37 -7.55 11.03 -5.82
N THR A 38 -7.53 12.20 -6.45
CA THR A 38 -6.45 12.58 -7.38
C THR A 38 -5.62 13.70 -6.76
N VAL A 39 -4.29 13.56 -6.83
CA VAL A 39 -3.34 14.58 -6.36
C VAL A 39 -2.51 15.07 -7.54
N SER A 40 -2.31 16.37 -7.60
CA SER A 40 -1.53 17.03 -8.65
C SER A 40 -0.70 18.18 -8.07
N TRP A 41 0.44 18.46 -8.70
CA TRP A 41 1.31 19.58 -8.35
C TRP A 41 1.51 20.48 -9.56
N ASN A 42 1.79 21.76 -9.32
CA ASN A 42 2.00 22.75 -10.38
C ASN A 42 3.40 22.70 -11.02
N SER A 43 4.40 22.10 -10.37
CA SER A 43 5.77 21.96 -10.88
C SER A 43 6.54 20.90 -10.09
N GLY A 44 7.55 20.27 -10.71
CA GLY A 44 8.47 19.30 -10.11
C GLY A 44 8.16 17.83 -10.43
N SER A 45 9.04 16.93 -9.98
CA SER A 45 8.86 15.48 -10.14
C SER A 45 7.97 14.95 -9.03
N VAL A 46 6.77 14.50 -9.38
CA VAL A 46 5.70 14.12 -8.44
C VAL A 46 5.71 12.62 -8.15
N THR A 47 5.67 12.27 -6.88
CA THR A 47 5.44 10.90 -6.39
C THR A 47 4.20 10.92 -5.50
N THR A 48 3.19 10.11 -5.82
CA THR A 48 1.96 9.97 -5.01
C THR A 48 1.88 8.55 -4.47
N PHE A 49 1.72 8.42 -3.16
CA PHE A 49 1.66 7.13 -2.48
C PHE A 49 0.22 6.58 -2.50
N PRO A 50 0.02 5.25 -2.51
CA PRO A 50 -1.31 4.64 -2.46
C PRO A 50 -2.07 5.01 -1.18
N SER A 51 -3.41 4.98 -1.25
CA SER A 51 -4.25 5.19 -0.07
C SER A 51 -4.13 4.05 0.93
N VAL A 52 -4.18 4.40 2.21
CA VAL A 52 -4.22 3.48 3.34
C VAL A 52 -5.51 3.72 4.12
N LEU A 53 -6.25 2.64 4.41
CA LEU A 53 -7.45 2.69 5.25
C LEU A 53 -7.05 2.83 6.73
N GLN A 54 -7.52 3.89 7.38
CA GLN A 54 -7.27 4.14 8.81
C GLN A 54 -8.27 3.39 9.70
N SER A 55 -7.94 3.22 10.99
CA SER A 55 -8.84 2.62 11.98
C SER A 55 -10.15 3.38 12.18
N SER A 56 -10.19 4.65 11.78
CA SER A 56 -11.42 5.46 11.75
C SER A 56 -12.38 5.08 10.62
N GLY A 57 -12.00 4.15 9.73
CA GLY A 57 -12.76 3.79 8.52
C GLY A 57 -12.62 4.79 7.37
N LEU A 58 -11.64 5.70 7.43
CA LEU A 58 -11.37 6.72 6.41
C LEU A 58 -10.00 6.52 5.79
N TYR A 59 -9.84 6.90 4.53
CA TYR A 59 -8.59 6.78 3.80
C TYR A 59 -7.65 7.95 4.07
N SER A 60 -6.35 7.69 3.88
CA SER A 60 -5.29 8.68 3.84
C SER A 60 -4.26 8.31 2.80
N LEU A 61 -3.70 9.29 2.11
CA LEU A 61 -2.50 9.12 1.29
C LEU A 61 -1.57 10.31 1.45
N SER A 62 -0.33 10.18 0.99
CA SER A 62 0.60 11.29 0.87
C SER A 62 1.03 11.48 -0.58
N SER A 63 1.49 12.67 -0.92
CA SER A 63 2.20 12.92 -2.16
C SER A 63 3.35 13.87 -1.90
N MET A 64 4.46 13.66 -2.59
CA MET A 64 5.63 14.51 -2.52
C MET A 64 6.06 14.97 -3.90
N VAL A 65 6.80 16.08 -3.92
CA VAL A 65 7.39 16.65 -5.12
C VAL A 65 8.83 17.06 -4.83
N THR A 66 9.72 16.73 -5.75
CA THR A 66 11.14 17.12 -5.69
C THR A 66 11.37 18.31 -6.61
N VAL A 67 11.95 19.39 -6.08
CA VAL A 67 12.16 20.67 -6.78
C VAL A 67 13.60 21.16 -6.61
N PRO A 68 14.19 21.90 -7.57
CA PRO A 68 15.51 22.50 -7.41
C PRO A 68 15.56 23.51 -6.25
N SER A 69 16.63 23.51 -5.46
CA SER A 69 16.82 24.44 -4.34
C SER A 69 16.88 25.91 -4.77
N SER A 70 17.23 26.18 -6.03
CA SER A 70 17.23 27.52 -6.62
C SER A 70 15.82 28.09 -6.86
N GLN A 71 14.82 27.24 -7.05
CA GLN A 71 13.43 27.64 -7.34
C GLN A 71 12.60 27.78 -6.05
N TRP A 72 12.93 27.00 -5.01
CA TRP A 72 12.23 26.98 -3.73
C TRP A 72 11.99 28.34 -3.04
N PRO A 73 12.96 29.29 -3.00
CA PRO A 73 12.77 30.56 -2.29
C PRO A 73 11.82 31.55 -2.99
N SER A 74 11.57 31.36 -4.29
CA SER A 74 10.80 32.31 -5.13
C SER A 74 9.45 31.75 -5.58
N ASP A 75 9.36 30.42 -5.76
CA ASP A 75 8.17 29.76 -6.29
C ASP A 75 7.24 29.23 -5.19
N THR A 76 5.95 29.15 -5.51
CA THR A 76 4.94 28.53 -4.64
C THR A 76 4.51 27.19 -5.24
N PHE A 77 4.68 26.10 -4.50
CA PHE A 77 4.30 24.75 -4.94
C PHE A 77 2.96 24.37 -4.32
N THR A 78 1.97 24.03 -5.13
CA THR A 78 0.61 23.77 -4.64
C THR A 78 0.23 22.31 -4.85
N CYS A 79 -0.01 21.59 -3.75
CA CYS A 79 -0.62 20.27 -3.78
C CYS A 79 -2.13 20.40 -3.95
N THR A 80 -2.64 20.04 -5.13
CA THR A 80 -4.06 20.11 -5.49
C THR A 80 -4.70 18.74 -5.44
N VAL A 81 -5.74 18.61 -4.63
CA VAL A 81 -6.48 17.37 -4.41
C VAL A 81 -7.89 17.53 -4.94
N ALA A 82 -8.36 16.53 -5.70
CA ALA A 82 -9.76 16.42 -6.10
C ALA A 82 -10.33 15.07 -5.67
N HIS A 83 -11.51 15.11 -5.05
CA HIS A 83 -12.24 13.94 -4.58
C HIS A 83 -13.61 13.90 -5.26
N PRO A 84 -13.78 13.06 -6.31
CA PRO A 84 -15.01 13.00 -7.08
C PRO A 84 -16.24 12.67 -6.24
N ALA A 85 -16.12 11.73 -5.29
CA ALA A 85 -17.25 11.24 -4.53
C ALA A 85 -17.87 12.31 -3.61
N SER A 86 -17.06 13.21 -3.04
CA SER A 86 -17.58 14.35 -2.26
C SER A 86 -17.74 15.62 -3.09
N ASN A 87 -17.48 15.58 -4.40
CA ASN A 87 -17.44 16.76 -5.28
C ASN A 87 -16.61 17.92 -4.69
N THR A 88 -15.44 17.62 -4.12
CA THR A 88 -14.55 18.64 -3.53
C THR A 88 -13.23 18.75 -4.26
N ARG A 89 -12.69 19.98 -4.30
CA ARG A 89 -11.35 20.28 -4.81
C ARG A 89 -10.69 21.32 -3.92
N GLY A 90 -9.40 21.14 -3.64
CA GLY A 90 -8.64 22.07 -2.81
C GLY A 90 -7.14 22.03 -3.10
N GLY A 91 -6.51 23.20 -3.13
CA GLY A 91 -5.07 23.34 -3.23
C GLY A 91 -4.48 23.75 -1.88
N CYS A 92 -3.36 23.14 -1.50
CA CYS A 92 -2.57 23.56 -0.35
C CYS A 92 -1.20 24.09 -0.81
N PRO A 93 -0.89 25.38 -0.62
CA PRO A 93 0.39 25.95 -1.03
C PRO A 93 1.49 25.61 -0.02
N LEU A 94 2.66 25.25 -0.54
CA LEU A 94 3.91 24.98 0.16
C LEU A 94 4.97 25.95 -0.36
N GLY A 95 5.55 26.74 0.55
CA GLY A 95 6.58 27.76 0.28
C GLY A 95 7.20 28.27 1.58
N ASP A 96 8.19 29.17 1.48
CA ASP A 96 8.95 29.71 2.63
C ASP A 96 8.17 30.77 3.46
N ARG A 97 6.97 31.16 3.00
CA ARG A 97 6.02 32.02 3.73
C ARG A 97 5.11 31.18 4.63
N PRO A 98 4.46 31.75 5.67
CA PRO A 98 3.75 30.95 6.68
C PRO A 98 2.80 29.94 6.06
N VAL A 99 3.23 28.68 6.10
CA VAL A 99 2.51 27.55 5.51
C VAL A 99 1.25 27.30 6.34
N PRO A 100 0.07 27.22 5.72
CA PRO A 100 -1.17 26.94 6.46
C PRO A 100 -1.09 25.55 7.12
N LYS A 101 -1.37 25.46 8.43
CA LYS A 101 -1.34 24.16 9.16
C LYS A 101 -2.30 23.10 8.60
N LYS A 102 -3.35 23.54 7.91
CA LYS A 102 -4.38 22.70 7.30
C LYS A 102 -5.08 23.46 6.17
N CYS A 103 -5.32 22.78 5.06
CA CYS A 103 -6.10 23.27 3.93
C CYS A 103 -7.39 22.44 3.80
N LEU A 104 -8.52 23.13 3.64
CA LEU A 104 -9.83 22.50 3.44
C LEU A 104 -10.19 22.48 1.96
N CYS A 105 -10.66 21.33 1.47
CA CYS A 105 -11.23 21.24 0.14
C CYS A 105 -12.63 21.88 0.14
N LYS A 106 -12.90 22.73 -0.84
CA LYS A 106 -14.21 23.36 -1.01
C LYS A 106 -15.05 22.53 -1.97
N GLU A 107 -16.36 22.56 -1.80
CA GLU A 107 -17.28 21.98 -2.78
C GLU A 107 -17.12 22.69 -4.13
N CYS A 108 -17.05 21.90 -5.20
CA CYS A 108 -17.01 22.43 -6.56
C CYS A 108 -18.39 23.03 -6.90
N PRO A 109 -18.45 24.17 -7.62
CA PRO A 109 -19.70 24.70 -8.13
C PRO A 109 -20.44 23.62 -8.92
N LYS A 110 -21.71 23.37 -8.61
CA LYS A 110 -22.54 22.46 -9.39
C LYS A 110 -22.65 23.00 -10.81
N CYS A 111 -22.41 22.16 -11.80
CA CYS A 111 -22.64 22.52 -13.20
C CYS A 111 -24.11 22.97 -13.38
N PRO A 112 -24.38 24.10 -14.05
CA PRO A 112 -25.76 24.49 -14.33
C PRO A 112 -26.35 23.46 -15.31
N GLY A 113 -27.28 22.62 -14.84
CA GLY A 113 -27.94 21.66 -15.75
C GLY A 113 -28.78 20.53 -15.16
N GLU A 114 -28.78 20.24 -13.85
CA GLU A 114 -29.65 19.18 -13.30
C GLU A 114 -30.50 19.70 -12.13
N SER A 115 -31.66 20.24 -12.49
CA SER A 115 -32.75 20.50 -11.56
C SER A 115 -33.42 19.19 -11.18
N ALA A 116 -33.41 18.91 -9.87
CA ALA A 116 -34.10 17.82 -9.22
C ALA A 116 -35.61 17.80 -9.52
N GLY A 117 -36.12 16.64 -9.94
CA GLY A 117 -37.55 16.30 -9.89
C GLY A 117 -37.73 15.07 -8.99
N PRO A 118 -38.69 15.06 -8.06
CA PRO A 118 -38.98 13.89 -7.25
C PRO A 118 -39.80 12.89 -8.08
N ARG A 119 -39.34 11.65 -8.20
CA ARG A 119 -40.18 10.54 -8.69
C ARG A 119 -40.35 9.49 -7.60
N SER A 120 -41.53 9.51 -6.99
CA SER A 120 -42.13 8.37 -6.31
C SER A 120 -42.34 7.21 -7.31
N PRO A 121 -42.33 5.95 -6.86
CA PRO A 121 -42.44 4.78 -7.72
C PRO A 121 -43.90 4.44 -8.04
N PRO A 122 -44.17 3.73 -9.14
CA PRO A 122 -45.30 2.80 -9.17
C PRO A 122 -44.86 1.35 -9.38
N GLN A 123 -45.62 0.48 -8.72
CA GLN A 123 -45.56 -0.97 -8.68
C GLN A 123 -45.87 -1.66 -10.02
N ALA A 124 -45.53 -2.94 -10.03
CA ALA A 124 -45.74 -3.94 -11.07
C ALA A 124 -47.21 -4.21 -11.40
N ASP A 125 -47.46 -4.53 -12.68
CA ASP A 125 -48.38 -5.60 -13.12
C ASP A 125 -48.05 -5.94 -14.60
N GLY A 126 -47.96 -7.23 -14.93
CA GLY A 126 -47.97 -7.73 -16.32
C GLY A 126 -49.33 -8.33 -16.68
N PRO A 127 -49.44 -9.21 -17.69
CA PRO A 127 -48.99 -9.14 -19.08
C PRO A 127 -50.19 -9.25 -20.06
N HIS A 128 -50.09 -8.84 -21.34
CA HIS A 128 -50.86 -9.43 -22.46
C HIS A 128 -50.40 -8.87 -23.85
N THR A 129 -49.94 -9.78 -24.72
CA THR A 129 -49.76 -9.68 -26.20
C THR A 129 -51.10 -9.92 -26.95
N PRO A 130 -51.29 -9.68 -28.29
CA PRO A 130 -50.32 -9.82 -29.41
C PRO A 130 -50.41 -8.87 -30.66
N GLN A 131 -49.26 -8.72 -31.37
CA GLN A 131 -48.95 -8.65 -32.85
C GLN A 131 -49.88 -7.94 -33.90
N PRO A 132 -49.46 -7.73 -35.20
CA PRO A 132 -48.17 -7.99 -35.89
C PRO A 132 -47.63 -6.83 -36.78
N GLY A 133 -46.40 -6.96 -37.29
CA GLY A 133 -46.00 -6.31 -38.55
C GLY A 133 -44.50 -6.14 -38.80
N GLY A 134 -44.01 -6.74 -39.90
CA GLY A 134 -42.88 -6.22 -40.70
C GLY A 134 -41.49 -6.81 -40.42
N GLY A 135 -41.05 -7.72 -41.29
CA GLY A 135 -39.72 -8.34 -41.23
C GLY A 135 -38.57 -7.46 -41.74
N ASN A 136 -37.36 -7.86 -41.36
CA ASN A 136 -36.21 -8.01 -42.25
C ASN A 136 -35.13 -8.83 -41.52
N GLY A 137 -34.72 -9.93 -42.16
CA GLY A 137 -33.67 -10.80 -41.64
C GLY A 137 -32.29 -10.14 -41.70
N CYS A 138 -31.54 -10.28 -40.63
CA CYS A 138 -30.09 -10.23 -40.65
C CYS A 138 -29.54 -11.44 -39.90
N SER A 139 -28.54 -12.04 -40.51
CA SER A 139 -27.94 -13.33 -40.24
C SER A 139 -27.52 -13.54 -38.78
N ARG A 140 -27.69 -14.78 -38.30
CA ARG A 140 -27.11 -15.29 -37.06
C ARG A 140 -25.59 -15.04 -37.06
N GLY A 141 -25.17 -13.95 -36.44
CA GLY A 141 -23.85 -13.87 -35.82
C GLY A 141 -23.87 -14.78 -34.60
N SER A 142 -22.90 -15.69 -34.54
CA SER A 142 -22.58 -16.47 -33.34
C SER A 142 -22.57 -15.56 -32.11
N PRO A 143 -23.02 -16.02 -30.93
CA PRO A 143 -22.84 -15.24 -29.72
C PRO A 143 -21.34 -14.96 -29.56
N PRO A 144 -20.93 -13.76 -29.13
CA PRO A 144 -19.57 -13.58 -28.68
C PRO A 144 -19.32 -14.64 -27.62
N THR A 145 -18.31 -15.48 -27.85
CA THR A 145 -17.80 -16.38 -26.83
C THR A 145 -17.61 -15.56 -25.57
N HIS A 146 -18.34 -15.93 -24.53
CA HIS A 146 -18.22 -15.36 -23.22
C HIS A 146 -16.74 -15.48 -22.82
N LEU A 147 -16.00 -14.36 -22.87
CA LEU A 147 -14.74 -14.24 -22.16
C LEU A 147 -15.10 -14.02 -20.69
N GLU A 148 -15.66 -15.05 -20.07
CA GLU A 148 -15.80 -15.11 -18.62
C GLU A 148 -14.41 -15.40 -18.04
N GLY A 149 -14.01 -14.60 -17.06
CA GLY A 149 -12.65 -14.56 -16.55
C GLY A 149 -12.18 -15.91 -16.01
N GLY A 150 -11.18 -16.50 -16.67
CA GLY A 150 -10.52 -17.70 -16.17
C GLY A 150 -9.74 -17.45 -14.87
N PRO A 151 -9.29 -18.53 -14.20
CA PRO A 151 -8.66 -18.41 -12.89
C PRO A 151 -7.36 -17.61 -12.93
N SER A 152 -7.14 -16.81 -11.88
CA SER A 152 -5.95 -15.97 -11.72
C SER A 152 -4.97 -16.58 -10.71
N VAL A 153 -3.67 -16.49 -11.01
CA VAL A 153 -2.59 -17.05 -10.16
C VAL A 153 -1.65 -15.95 -9.70
N PHE A 154 -1.44 -15.89 -8.38
CA PHE A 154 -0.51 -14.99 -7.71
C PHE A 154 0.55 -15.79 -6.95
N ILE A 155 1.79 -15.33 -6.99
CA ILE A 155 2.89 -15.91 -6.21
C ILE A 155 3.48 -14.83 -5.31
N PHE A 156 3.67 -15.18 -4.03
CA PHE A 156 4.11 -14.25 -2.99
C PHE A 156 5.45 -14.72 -2.41
N PRO A 157 6.37 -13.78 -2.12
CA PRO A 157 7.66 -14.09 -1.53
C PRO A 157 7.50 -14.57 -0.09
N PRO A 158 8.53 -15.23 0.48
CA PRO A 158 8.59 -15.49 1.90
C PRO A 158 8.64 -14.18 2.70
N LYS A 159 8.16 -14.23 3.94
CA LYS A 159 8.25 -13.08 4.84
C LYS A 159 9.74 -12.78 5.12
N PRO A 160 10.20 -11.52 5.04
CA PRO A 160 11.61 -11.18 5.25
C PRO A 160 12.16 -11.72 6.58
N LYS A 161 11.41 -11.59 7.67
CA LYS A 161 11.79 -12.15 8.99
C LYS A 161 12.07 -13.65 8.97
N ASP A 162 11.32 -14.42 8.17
CA ASP A 162 11.49 -15.87 8.11
C ASP A 162 12.71 -16.26 7.26
N THR A 163 13.09 -15.42 6.29
CA THR A 163 14.31 -15.59 5.48
C THR A 163 15.59 -15.17 6.20
N LEU A 164 15.49 -14.27 7.19
CA LEU A 164 16.63 -13.71 7.92
C LEU A 164 16.84 -14.36 9.30
N SER A 165 15.90 -15.19 9.76
CA SER A 165 15.98 -15.91 11.03
C SER A 165 16.14 -17.42 10.80
N ILE A 166 17.28 -17.98 11.19
CA ILE A 166 17.60 -19.42 11.00
C ILE A 166 16.64 -20.37 11.74
N THR A 167 15.99 -19.89 12.79
CA THR A 167 15.03 -20.67 13.58
C THR A 167 13.65 -20.80 12.92
N ARG A 168 13.41 -20.05 11.84
CA ARG A 168 12.14 -20.03 11.11
C ARG A 168 12.30 -20.72 9.77
N THR A 169 11.19 -21.16 9.20
CA THR A 169 11.18 -21.77 7.88
C THR A 169 10.54 -20.78 6.89
N PRO A 170 11.29 -20.24 5.92
CA PRO A 170 10.71 -19.38 4.89
C PRO A 170 9.84 -20.20 3.93
N GLU A 171 8.75 -19.58 3.46
CA GLU A 171 7.75 -20.23 2.61
C GLU A 171 7.35 -19.35 1.42
N VAL A 172 7.32 -19.91 0.21
CA VAL A 172 6.75 -19.26 -0.98
C VAL A 172 5.29 -19.65 -1.08
N THR A 173 4.40 -18.69 -1.32
CA THR A 173 2.96 -18.94 -1.38
C THR A 173 2.41 -18.72 -2.77
N CYS A 174 1.71 -19.70 -3.33
CA CYS A 174 0.96 -19.59 -4.58
C CYS A 174 -0.53 -19.59 -4.27
N VAL A 175 -1.24 -18.55 -4.71
CA VAL A 175 -2.67 -18.36 -4.50
C VAL A 175 -3.36 -18.37 -5.85
N VAL A 176 -4.32 -19.27 -6.00
CA VAL A 176 -5.21 -19.36 -7.16
C VAL A 176 -6.59 -18.86 -6.74
N VAL A 177 -7.15 -17.93 -7.51
CA VAL A 177 -8.48 -17.34 -7.29
C VAL A 177 -9.30 -17.39 -8.56
N ASP A 178 -10.58 -17.06 -8.47
CA ASP A 178 -11.53 -17.06 -9.59
C ASP A 178 -11.66 -18.45 -10.25
N LEU A 179 -11.57 -19.52 -9.43
CA LEU A 179 -11.80 -20.90 -9.88
C LEU A 179 -13.29 -21.20 -9.90
N GLU A 180 -13.85 -21.44 -11.08
CA GLU A 180 -15.21 -21.98 -11.22
C GLU A 180 -15.23 -23.50 -11.05
N ASP A 181 -14.29 -24.19 -11.72
CA ASP A 181 -14.04 -25.61 -11.51
C ASP A 181 -13.06 -25.80 -10.34
N PRO A 182 -13.43 -26.54 -9.28
CA PRO A 182 -12.60 -26.67 -8.11
C PRO A 182 -11.45 -27.70 -8.27
N GLU A 183 -11.38 -28.44 -9.37
CA GLU A 183 -10.26 -29.32 -9.71
C GLU A 183 -9.09 -28.50 -10.27
N VAL A 184 -8.14 -28.18 -9.40
CA VAL A 184 -6.89 -27.50 -9.76
C VAL A 184 -5.69 -28.37 -9.43
N GLN A 185 -4.75 -28.47 -10.36
CA GLN A 185 -3.47 -29.17 -10.16
C GLN A 185 -2.35 -28.13 -10.05
N ILE A 186 -1.68 -28.11 -8.90
CA ILE A 186 -0.57 -27.19 -8.61
C ILE A 186 0.71 -28.00 -8.52
N SER A 187 1.72 -27.59 -9.28
CA SER A 187 3.06 -28.18 -9.31
C SER A 187 4.11 -27.12 -9.02
N TRP A 188 5.16 -27.50 -8.30
CA TRP A 188 6.22 -26.59 -7.87
C TRP A 188 7.56 -27.00 -8.44
N PHE A 189 8.36 -26.01 -8.83
CA PHE A 189 9.72 -26.21 -9.33
C PHE A 189 10.68 -25.25 -8.61
N VAL A 190 11.88 -25.75 -8.29
CA VAL A 190 13.00 -24.96 -7.77
C VAL A 190 14.11 -25.01 -8.81
N GLY A 191 14.35 -23.89 -9.49
CA GLY A 191 15.01 -23.90 -10.80
C GLY A 191 14.22 -24.78 -11.78
N ASP A 192 14.90 -25.74 -12.41
CA ASP A 192 14.28 -26.68 -13.37
C ASP A 192 13.77 -27.98 -12.73
N GLN A 193 13.95 -28.17 -11.42
CA GLN A 193 13.61 -29.41 -10.73
C GLN A 193 12.22 -29.34 -10.09
N GLU A 194 11.34 -30.30 -10.44
CA GLU A 194 10.04 -30.46 -9.78
C GLU A 194 10.22 -30.92 -8.33
N VAL A 195 9.51 -30.27 -7.40
CA VAL A 195 9.51 -30.59 -5.96
C VAL A 195 8.10 -30.91 -5.47
N ARG A 196 8.02 -31.78 -4.45
CA ARG A 196 6.75 -32.29 -3.90
C ARG A 196 6.56 -32.03 -2.40
N THR A 197 7.39 -31.20 -1.82
CA THR A 197 7.34 -30.82 -0.39
C THR A 197 6.28 -29.76 -0.08
N ALA A 198 5.67 -29.17 -1.11
CA ALA A 198 4.63 -28.17 -0.95
C ALA A 198 3.35 -28.77 -0.32
N LYS A 199 2.67 -27.95 0.47
CA LYS A 199 1.39 -28.28 1.10
C LYS A 199 0.30 -27.41 0.49
N THR A 200 -0.75 -28.06 0.01
CA THR A 200 -1.91 -27.36 -0.56
C THR A 200 -3.05 -27.42 0.43
N ASN A 201 -3.57 -26.24 0.80
CA ASN A 201 -4.69 -26.12 1.71
C ASN A 201 -5.99 -26.61 1.05
N PRO A 202 -7.00 -27.00 1.84
CA PRO A 202 -8.34 -27.23 1.32
C PRO A 202 -8.85 -26.01 0.56
N ARG A 203 -9.68 -26.25 -0.46
CA ARG A 203 -10.32 -25.18 -1.24
C ARG A 203 -11.28 -24.37 -0.37
N GLU A 204 -11.28 -23.06 -0.57
CA GLU A 204 -12.14 -22.11 0.15
C GLU A 204 -13.12 -21.47 -0.82
N GLU A 205 -14.42 -21.57 -0.56
CA GLU A 205 -15.44 -20.87 -1.36
C GLU A 205 -15.44 -19.37 -1.05
N GLN A 206 -15.54 -18.55 -2.08
CA GLN A 206 -15.55 -17.08 -2.01
C GLN A 206 -16.98 -16.53 -2.14
N PHE A 207 -17.21 -15.30 -1.71
CA PHE A 207 -18.54 -14.66 -1.76
C PHE A 207 -19.14 -14.53 -3.17
N ASN A 208 -18.31 -14.58 -4.21
CA ASN A 208 -18.71 -14.57 -5.61
C ASN A 208 -18.95 -15.99 -6.18
N SER A 209 -19.05 -17.01 -5.33
CA SER A 209 -19.22 -18.41 -5.72
C SER A 209 -18.06 -19.00 -6.55
N THR A 210 -16.87 -18.38 -6.51
CA THR A 210 -15.63 -18.98 -7.01
C THR A 210 -14.85 -19.63 -5.87
N TYR A 211 -13.84 -20.44 -6.20
CA TYR A 211 -12.95 -21.06 -5.23
C TYR A 211 -11.59 -20.37 -5.17
N ARG A 212 -11.01 -20.39 -3.97
CA ARG A 212 -9.63 -20.00 -3.69
C ARG A 212 -8.85 -21.20 -3.21
N VAL A 213 -7.67 -21.41 -3.78
CA VAL A 213 -6.74 -22.48 -3.39
C VAL A 213 -5.37 -21.88 -3.10
N VAL A 214 -4.81 -22.26 -1.96
CA VAL A 214 -3.49 -21.80 -1.52
C VAL A 214 -2.55 -22.99 -1.42
N SER A 215 -1.44 -22.93 -2.14
CA SER A 215 -0.34 -23.87 -2.02
C SER A 215 0.88 -23.16 -1.45
N VAL A 216 1.52 -23.78 -0.48
CA VAL A 216 2.66 -23.21 0.26
C VAL A 216 3.85 -24.15 0.12
N LEU A 217 4.97 -23.63 -0.38
CA LEU A 217 6.22 -24.36 -0.52
C LEU A 217 7.21 -23.89 0.55
N PRO A 218 7.54 -24.73 1.55
CA PRO A 218 8.66 -24.48 2.45
C PRO A 218 9.98 -24.54 1.67
N ILE A 219 10.82 -23.53 1.82
CA ILE A 219 12.09 -23.38 1.11
C ILE A 219 13.27 -23.29 2.08
N GLN A 220 14.48 -23.45 1.55
CA GLN A 220 15.70 -23.23 2.32
C GLN A 220 16.12 -21.76 2.27
N HIS A 221 16.65 -21.22 3.39
CA HIS A 221 17.13 -19.84 3.45
C HIS A 221 18.17 -19.53 2.38
N GLN A 222 19.15 -20.45 2.19
CA GLN A 222 20.23 -20.25 1.23
C GLN A 222 19.75 -20.21 -0.22
N ASP A 223 18.70 -20.96 -0.55
CA ASP A 223 18.16 -20.99 -1.90
C ASP A 223 17.52 -19.65 -2.27
N TRP A 224 16.75 -19.06 -1.35
CA TRP A 224 16.20 -17.72 -1.52
C TRP A 224 17.30 -16.65 -1.61
N LEU A 225 18.22 -16.63 -0.65
CA LEU A 225 19.26 -15.59 -0.55
C LEU A 225 20.23 -15.61 -1.74
N LYS A 226 20.48 -16.78 -2.34
CA LYS A 226 21.27 -16.95 -3.58
C LYS A 226 20.48 -16.61 -4.85
N GLY A 227 19.19 -16.26 -4.74
CA GLY A 227 18.36 -15.89 -5.86
C GLY A 227 17.92 -17.06 -6.72
N LYS A 228 17.78 -18.28 -6.16
CA LYS A 228 17.12 -19.38 -6.89
C LYS A 228 15.70 -18.97 -7.24
N GLU A 229 15.25 -19.48 -8.38
CA GLU A 229 13.91 -19.24 -8.90
C GLU A 229 12.95 -20.32 -8.40
N PHE A 230 11.77 -19.90 -7.94
CA PHE A 230 10.70 -20.75 -7.46
C PHE A 230 9.49 -20.57 -8.36
N THR A 231 9.02 -21.64 -8.97
CA THR A 231 7.97 -21.61 -9.98
C THR A 231 6.76 -22.39 -9.52
N CYS A 232 5.60 -21.73 -9.49
CA CYS A 232 4.28 -22.33 -9.34
C CYS A 232 3.65 -22.49 -10.72
N LYS A 233 3.33 -23.73 -11.09
CA LYS A 233 2.62 -24.06 -12.33
C LYS A 233 1.25 -24.63 -11.99
N VAL A 234 0.21 -23.96 -12.49
CA VAL A 234 -1.20 -24.23 -12.19
C VAL A 234 -1.89 -24.72 -13.46
N ASN A 235 -2.55 -25.86 -13.36
CA ASN A 235 -3.34 -26.47 -14.43
C ASN A 235 -4.79 -26.63 -13.97
N ASN A 236 -5.74 -26.23 -14.82
CA ASN A 236 -7.18 -26.30 -14.56
C ASN A 236 -7.91 -26.46 -15.90
N LYS A 237 -9.06 -27.15 -15.88
CA LYS A 237 -9.84 -27.45 -17.10
C LYS A 237 -10.36 -26.22 -17.83
N ALA A 238 -10.63 -25.12 -17.11
CA ALA A 238 -11.07 -23.86 -17.69
C ALA A 238 -9.93 -23.08 -18.38
N LEU A 239 -8.66 -23.51 -18.19
CA LEU A 239 -7.51 -22.87 -18.80
C LEU A 239 -7.09 -23.59 -20.09
N PRO A 240 -6.87 -22.85 -21.20
CA PRO A 240 -6.36 -23.45 -22.44
C PRO A 240 -4.90 -23.92 -22.32
N SER A 241 -4.15 -23.36 -21.37
CA SER A 241 -2.78 -23.76 -21.07
C SER A 241 -2.45 -23.49 -19.59
N PRO A 242 -1.49 -24.22 -18.98
CA PRO A 242 -1.12 -24.00 -17.60
C PRO A 242 -0.58 -22.59 -17.34
N ILE A 243 -1.03 -21.94 -16.27
CA ILE A 243 -0.47 -20.65 -15.84
C ILE A 243 0.80 -20.92 -15.03
N VAL A 244 1.89 -20.25 -15.41
CA VAL A 244 3.19 -20.37 -14.76
C VAL A 244 3.57 -19.03 -14.13
N LYS A 245 3.90 -19.04 -12.84
CA LYS A 245 4.38 -17.87 -12.10
C LYS A 245 5.69 -18.21 -11.41
N THR A 246 6.70 -17.37 -11.61
CA THR A 246 8.04 -17.55 -11.05
C THR A 246 8.37 -16.37 -10.15
N ILE A 247 9.01 -16.65 -9.02
CA ILE A 247 9.51 -15.64 -8.10
C ILE A 247 10.93 -16.00 -7.64
N SER A 248 11.73 -14.97 -7.41
CA SER A 248 13.04 -15.08 -6.78
C SER A 248 13.27 -13.83 -5.94
N LYS A 249 14.32 -13.86 -5.11
CA LYS A 249 14.84 -12.64 -4.52
C LYS A 249 15.18 -11.61 -5.61
N ALA A 250 14.95 -10.32 -5.31
CA ALA A 250 15.31 -9.23 -6.21
C ALA A 250 16.82 -9.21 -6.50
N ARG A 251 17.19 -8.98 -7.77
CA ARG A 251 18.57 -8.96 -8.24
C ARG A 251 19.16 -7.56 -8.10
N GLY A 252 20.32 -7.44 -7.48
CA GLY A 252 21.05 -6.17 -7.38
C GLY A 252 22.07 -6.22 -6.26
N GLN A 253 22.88 -5.16 -6.16
CA GLN A 253 23.80 -5.02 -5.03
C GLN A 253 23.01 -4.63 -3.78
N ALA A 254 23.14 -5.45 -2.74
CA ALA A 254 22.49 -5.17 -1.47
C ALA A 254 23.06 -3.88 -0.85
N GLN A 255 22.18 -3.00 -0.39
CA GLN A 255 22.51 -1.74 0.26
C GLN A 255 21.91 -1.68 1.66
N GLN A 256 22.73 -1.24 2.61
CA GLN A 256 22.41 -1.22 4.02
C GLN A 256 21.42 -0.10 4.38
N PRO A 257 20.33 -0.37 5.11
CA PRO A 257 19.40 0.66 5.54
C PRO A 257 20.02 1.65 6.54
N ASN A 258 19.70 2.92 6.34
CA ASN A 258 19.80 3.96 7.37
C ASN A 258 18.50 4.02 8.17
N VAL A 259 18.62 3.92 9.50
CA VAL A 259 17.48 3.89 10.43
C VAL A 259 17.47 5.13 11.30
N TYR A 260 16.36 5.86 11.29
CA TYR A 260 16.13 7.07 12.08
C TYR A 260 14.85 6.93 12.89
N VAL A 261 14.90 7.27 14.16
CA VAL A 261 13.71 7.27 15.03
C VAL A 261 13.40 8.70 15.42
N LEU A 262 12.17 9.12 15.15
CA LEU A 262 11.68 10.48 15.27
C LEU A 262 10.68 10.57 16.43
N PRO A 263 10.77 11.62 17.28
CA PRO A 263 9.85 11.81 18.38
C PRO A 263 8.46 12.21 17.87
N PRO A 264 7.43 12.16 18.74
CA PRO A 264 6.12 12.70 18.41
C PRO A 264 6.19 14.16 17.95
N PRO A 265 5.46 14.52 16.87
CA PRO A 265 5.32 15.91 16.46
C PRO A 265 4.77 16.77 17.62
N ARG A 266 5.26 18.00 17.76
CA ARG A 266 4.85 18.91 18.84
C ARG A 266 3.33 19.15 18.86
N ASP A 267 2.72 19.26 17.67
CA ASP A 267 1.27 19.44 17.55
C ASP A 267 0.47 18.18 17.94
N GLU A 268 1.08 16.99 18.00
CA GLU A 268 0.44 15.77 18.50
C GLU A 268 0.45 15.69 20.03
N MET A 269 1.35 16.43 20.69
CA MET A 269 1.48 16.42 22.16
C MET A 269 0.25 16.98 22.91
N ILE A 270 -0.74 17.54 22.20
CA ILE A 270 -2.04 17.92 22.79
C ILE A 270 -2.98 16.72 22.97
N LYS A 271 -2.74 15.59 22.28
CA LYS A 271 -3.57 14.39 22.31
C LYS A 271 -3.18 13.47 23.48
N THR A 272 -4.05 12.50 23.79
CA THR A 272 -3.78 11.44 24.78
C THR A 272 -2.89 10.33 24.22
N THR A 273 -2.96 10.09 22.92
CA THR A 273 -2.10 9.14 22.18
C THR A 273 -1.21 9.92 21.23
N VAL A 274 0.08 9.58 21.23
CA VAL A 274 1.11 10.18 20.38
C VAL A 274 1.79 9.11 19.53
N SER A 275 2.53 9.51 18.50
CA SER A 275 3.18 8.57 17.60
C SER A 275 4.69 8.73 17.55
N VAL A 276 5.40 7.62 17.72
CA VAL A 276 6.84 7.53 17.47
C VAL A 276 7.03 6.95 16.07
N THR A 277 7.90 7.56 15.26
CA THR A 277 8.07 7.18 13.85
C THR A 277 9.48 6.66 13.61
N CYS A 278 9.61 5.54 12.91
CA CYS A 278 10.87 4.99 12.42
C CYS A 278 10.91 5.14 10.90
N LEU A 279 11.86 5.94 10.42
CA LEU A 279 12.19 6.07 9.00
C LEU A 279 13.36 5.13 8.70
N VAL A 280 13.15 4.24 7.74
CA VAL A 280 14.18 3.36 7.21
C VAL A 280 14.37 3.72 5.74
N LYS A 281 15.58 4.10 5.32
CA LYS A 281 15.85 4.54 3.94
C LYS A 281 17.21 4.09 3.41
N ASP A 282 17.44 4.27 2.12
CA ASP A 282 18.68 3.92 1.40
C ASP A 282 18.97 2.40 1.36
N PHE A 283 17.93 1.55 1.39
CA PHE A 283 18.10 0.10 1.42
C PHE A 283 17.76 -0.59 0.11
N TYR A 284 18.43 -1.70 -0.17
CA TYR A 284 18.10 -2.58 -1.30
C TYR A 284 18.53 -3.99 -0.93
N PRO A 285 17.76 -5.06 -1.22
CA PRO A 285 16.45 -5.13 -1.89
C PRO A 285 15.29 -4.63 -1.01
N PRO A 286 14.04 -4.58 -1.53
CA PRO A 286 12.89 -4.13 -0.74
C PRO A 286 12.48 -5.08 0.39
N ASP A 287 12.98 -6.33 0.41
CA ASP A 287 12.66 -7.32 1.45
C ASP A 287 13.23 -6.90 2.81
N ILE A 288 12.37 -6.42 3.71
CA ILE A 288 12.74 -5.87 5.01
C ILE A 288 11.63 -6.13 6.04
N ASP A 289 12.01 -6.27 7.31
CA ASP A 289 11.07 -6.39 8.43
C ASP A 289 11.36 -5.32 9.49
N VAL A 290 10.30 -4.77 10.10
CA VAL A 290 10.41 -3.73 11.12
C VAL A 290 9.51 -4.06 12.31
N GLU A 291 10.14 -4.15 13.48
CA GLU A 291 9.49 -4.42 14.75
C GLU A 291 9.71 -3.29 15.75
N TRP A 292 8.81 -3.22 16.73
CA TRP A 292 8.92 -2.25 17.81
C TRP A 292 9.00 -2.94 19.17
N GLN A 293 9.80 -2.36 20.05
CA GLN A 293 9.90 -2.76 21.45
C GLN A 293 9.75 -1.54 22.36
N SER A 294 9.23 -1.77 23.56
CA SER A 294 9.10 -0.78 24.63
C SER A 294 9.76 -1.33 25.88
N ASN A 295 10.81 -0.66 26.36
CA ASN A 295 11.66 -1.15 27.47
C ASN A 295 12.13 -2.61 27.29
N GLY A 296 12.44 -3.01 26.06
CA GLY A 296 12.88 -4.37 25.71
C GLY A 296 11.77 -5.41 25.55
N GLN A 297 10.50 -5.06 25.76
CA GLN A 297 9.35 -5.93 25.52
C GLN A 297 8.71 -5.66 24.15
N GLN A 298 8.30 -6.69 23.43
CA GLN A 298 7.58 -6.52 22.17
C GLN A 298 6.28 -5.77 22.38
N VAL A 299 5.99 -4.83 21.48
CA VAL A 299 4.72 -4.11 21.49
C VAL A 299 3.69 -4.83 20.60
N PRO A 300 2.39 -4.76 20.92
CA PRO A 300 1.35 -5.37 20.09
C PRO A 300 1.35 -4.81 18.66
N GLU A 301 1.28 -5.69 17.66
CA GLU A 301 1.21 -5.31 16.23
C GLU A 301 0.03 -4.38 15.91
N THR A 302 -1.05 -4.44 16.70
CA THR A 302 -2.23 -3.57 16.56
C THR A 302 -1.90 -2.08 16.72
N ASN A 303 -0.82 -1.76 17.44
CA ASN A 303 -0.35 -0.39 17.67
C ASN A 303 0.65 0.09 16.62
N ILE A 304 1.12 -0.80 15.75
CA ILE A 304 2.12 -0.55 14.72
C ILE A 304 1.43 -0.36 13.38
N ARG A 305 1.90 0.61 12.61
CA ARG A 305 1.51 0.83 11.21
C ARG A 305 2.76 1.04 10.38
N THR A 306 3.08 0.09 9.51
CA THR A 306 4.26 0.12 8.64
C THR A 306 3.82 0.27 7.19
N THR A 307 4.41 1.20 6.46
CA THR A 307 4.16 1.37 5.02
C THR A 307 4.92 0.29 4.23
N PRO A 308 4.46 -0.12 3.04
CA PRO A 308 5.27 -0.94 2.15
C PRO A 308 6.57 -0.20 1.75
N PRO A 309 7.67 -0.92 1.44
CA PRO A 309 8.87 -0.32 0.83
C PRO A 309 8.52 0.45 -0.45
N GLN A 310 8.97 1.69 -0.54
CA GLN A 310 8.77 2.57 -1.69
C GLN A 310 10.10 2.82 -2.39
N LEU A 311 10.10 2.77 -3.72
CA LEU A 311 11.29 3.04 -4.53
C LEU A 311 11.61 4.55 -4.50
N ASP A 312 12.85 4.89 -4.16
CA ASP A 312 13.36 6.26 -4.19
C ASP A 312 14.04 6.56 -5.55
N ALA A 313 14.31 7.84 -5.81
CA ALA A 313 14.88 8.30 -7.08
C ALA A 313 16.31 7.78 -7.34
N ASP A 314 17.03 7.38 -6.29
CA ASP A 314 18.38 6.81 -6.38
C ASP A 314 18.38 5.28 -6.63
N GLY A 315 17.20 4.67 -6.78
CA GLY A 315 17.03 3.23 -7.01
C GLY A 315 17.05 2.38 -5.73
N THR A 316 17.19 3.00 -4.56
CA THR A 316 17.02 2.34 -3.26
C THR A 316 15.56 2.40 -2.80
N TYR A 317 15.27 1.83 -1.64
CA TYR A 317 13.96 1.86 -1.02
C TYR A 317 13.97 2.60 0.31
N PHE A 318 12.79 3.12 0.66
CA PHE A 318 12.50 3.65 1.99
C PHE A 318 11.12 3.22 2.47
N LEU A 319 10.90 3.26 3.79
CA LEU A 319 9.59 3.06 4.41
C LEU A 319 9.50 3.81 5.75
N TYR A 320 8.27 3.92 6.25
CA TYR A 320 7.97 4.43 7.58
C TYR A 320 7.24 3.37 8.40
N SER A 321 7.64 3.22 9.66
CA SER A 321 6.87 2.51 10.67
C SER A 321 6.45 3.46 11.78
N LYS A 322 5.17 3.47 12.12
CA LYS A 322 4.61 4.34 13.15
C LYS A 322 4.08 3.50 14.31
N LEU A 323 4.57 3.78 15.51
CA LEU A 323 4.11 3.20 16.76
C LEU A 323 3.20 4.19 17.49
N SER A 324 1.97 3.78 17.80
CA SER A 324 1.04 4.57 18.62
C SER A 324 1.25 4.27 20.11
N VAL A 325 1.50 5.29 20.92
CA VAL A 325 1.81 5.17 22.34
C VAL A 325 0.98 6.14 23.18
N ASP A 326 0.72 5.77 24.44
CA ASP A 326 0.12 6.69 25.40
C ASP A 326 1.08 7.86 25.69
N LYS A 327 0.57 9.09 25.69
CA LYS A 327 1.37 10.29 25.92
C LYS A 327 2.09 10.25 27.28
N ASN A 328 1.46 9.73 28.33
CA ASN A 328 2.06 9.67 29.65
C ASN A 328 3.24 8.70 29.67
N ARG A 329 3.18 7.61 28.90
CA ARG A 329 4.30 6.67 28.73
C ARG A 329 5.50 7.36 28.09
N TRP A 330 5.28 8.08 26.99
CA TRP A 330 6.31 8.91 26.36
C TRP A 330 6.88 9.95 27.33
N GLN A 331 6.02 10.66 28.07
CA GLN A 331 6.43 11.72 28.99
C GLN A 331 7.20 11.22 30.23
N ARG A 332 7.04 9.94 30.60
CA ARG A 332 7.83 9.31 31.66
C ARG A 332 9.23 8.90 31.22
N GLY A 333 9.61 9.18 29.97
CA GLY A 333 10.92 8.79 29.42
C GLY A 333 11.01 7.31 29.09
N GLU A 334 9.89 6.63 28.82
CA GLU A 334 9.90 5.25 28.34
C GLU A 334 10.70 5.13 27.03
N VAL A 335 11.48 4.07 26.89
CA VAL A 335 12.37 3.85 25.75
C VAL A 335 11.65 3.01 24.70
N PHE A 336 11.48 3.58 23.52
CA PHE A 336 10.91 2.92 22.35
C PHE A 336 12.02 2.59 21.36
N THR A 337 12.11 1.33 20.94
CA THR A 337 13.14 0.82 20.06
C THR A 337 12.52 0.32 18.76
N CYS A 338 12.96 0.86 17.63
CA CYS A 338 12.70 0.34 16.31
C CYS A 338 13.81 -0.67 15.96
N ALA A 339 13.43 -1.93 15.77
CA ALA A 339 14.30 -3.01 15.34
C ALA A 339 14.03 -3.32 13.86
N VAL A 340 15.08 -3.36 13.05
CA VAL A 340 15.00 -3.52 11.60
C VAL A 340 15.81 -4.74 11.20
N MET A 341 15.20 -5.64 10.43
CA MET A 341 15.87 -6.80 9.84
C MET A 341 15.98 -6.65 8.33
N HIS A 342 17.19 -6.75 7.82
CA HIS A 342 17.50 -6.59 6.40
C HIS A 342 18.78 -7.35 6.05
N GLU A 343 18.86 -7.94 4.86
CA GLU A 343 19.98 -8.82 4.51
C GLU A 343 21.35 -8.11 4.47
N ALA A 344 21.38 -6.81 4.16
CA ALA A 344 22.61 -6.03 4.05
C ALA A 344 23.14 -5.56 5.41
N LEU A 345 22.40 -5.79 6.50
CA LEU A 345 22.83 -5.47 7.86
C LEU A 345 23.78 -6.54 8.41
N HIS A 346 24.71 -6.13 9.27
CA HIS A 346 25.49 -7.08 10.07
C HIS A 346 24.55 -7.92 10.95
N ASN A 347 24.71 -9.25 10.91
CA ASN A 347 23.78 -10.21 11.53
C ASN A 347 22.31 -10.01 11.12
N HIS A 348 22.08 -9.41 9.96
CA HIS A 348 20.77 -9.10 9.39
C HIS A 348 19.86 -8.24 10.28
N HIS A 349 20.42 -7.51 11.25
CA HIS A 349 19.64 -6.80 12.27
C HIS A 349 20.31 -5.49 12.71
N THR A 350 19.52 -4.46 12.95
CA THR A 350 19.94 -3.21 13.60
C THR A 350 18.79 -2.65 14.43
N GLN A 351 19.11 -1.81 15.40
CA GLN A 351 18.09 -1.17 16.23
C GLN A 351 18.45 0.27 16.55
N LYS A 352 17.42 1.11 16.66
CA LYS A 352 17.53 2.50 17.08
C LYS A 352 16.47 2.78 18.12
N SER A 353 16.84 3.52 19.15
CA SER A 353 15.97 3.81 20.29
C SER A 353 15.75 5.30 20.44
N ILE A 354 14.60 5.66 20.99
CA ILE A 354 14.27 7.02 21.38
C ILE A 354 13.50 7.01 22.70
N SER A 355 13.72 8.05 23.50
CA SER A 355 12.92 8.37 24.67
C SER A 355 12.82 9.90 24.78
N GLN A 356 11.90 10.39 25.61
CA GLN A 356 11.90 11.81 25.92
C GLN A 356 13.19 12.15 26.67
N SER A 357 14.00 13.04 26.10
CA SER A 357 15.17 13.57 26.79
C SER A 357 14.71 14.35 28.04
N PRO A 358 15.31 14.13 29.22
CA PRO A 358 15.16 15.04 30.34
C PRO A 358 15.62 16.42 29.87
N GLY A 359 14.71 17.39 29.85
CA GLY A 359 15.01 18.74 29.37
C GLY A 359 16.17 19.36 30.17
N LYS A 360 17.11 19.94 29.42
CA LYS A 360 18.01 20.98 29.90
C LYS A 360 17.31 22.32 29.77
#